data_AF-A0A183HI29-F1
#
_entry.id   AF-A0A183HI29-F1
#
_cell.length_a   1.000
_cell.length_b   1.000
_cell.length_c   1.000
_cell.angle_alpha   90.00
_cell.angle_beta   90.00
_cell.angle_gamma   90.00
#
_symmetry.space_group_name_H-M   'P 1'
#
loop_
_entity.id
_entity.type
_entity.pdbx_description
1 polymer ?
#
loop_
_entity_poly.entity_id
_entity_poly.type
_entity_poly.pdbx_seq_one_letter_code
_entity_poly.pdbx_strand_id
1 'polypeptide(L)'
;MTLINVVLDVPEPDDTTTEEGRASAEAAWQIRMHWRSEFMRAGMYDCIQFLEGCTLEAIKKQYDNFCRIKEADFAELVNRGKGRKKGEYEDPDCCYNILLAGVKNTRAEGPFLSILQHLLLVTDDNSVRTEYFRLIENCISEIVLPKTCVDPDFRGKFEFTQDVIHFLDALEDGQEERQANKRVETATQAKNEALAKLSQYYKRMEEFANEAEQLRKHIKDPNVPLPPPTSRLSPPETYIDTTDKKIPPVTGGPPPPPLP
;
A
#
# COMPACT_ATOMS: atom_id res chain seq x y z
N MET A 1 -3.66 -37.26 6.88
CA MET A 1 -4.37 -35.99 7.12
C MET A 1 -4.54 -35.66 8.60
N THR A 2 -5.18 -36.49 9.43
CA THR A 2 -5.38 -36.17 10.86
C THR A 2 -4.08 -35.83 11.60
N LEU A 3 -3.03 -36.66 11.45
CA LEU A 3 -1.74 -36.41 12.10
C LEU A 3 -1.08 -35.10 11.60
N ILE A 4 -1.22 -34.78 10.31
CA ILE A 4 -0.71 -33.53 9.72
C ILE A 4 -1.40 -32.34 10.40
N ASN A 5 -2.73 -32.37 10.52
CA ASN A 5 -3.47 -31.30 11.19
C ASN A 5 -3.09 -31.17 12.66
N VAL A 6 -2.85 -32.27 13.38
CA VAL A 6 -2.37 -32.22 14.78
C VAL A 6 -0.99 -31.57 14.88
N VAL A 7 -0.07 -31.85 13.94
CA VAL A 7 1.25 -31.21 13.93
C VAL A 7 1.17 -29.72 13.56
N LEU A 8 0.22 -29.35 12.70
CA LEU A 8 -0.02 -27.96 12.29
C LEU A 8 -0.89 -27.16 13.27
N ASP A 9 -1.49 -27.82 14.26
CA ASP A 9 -2.26 -27.19 15.34
C ASP A 9 -1.31 -26.64 16.41
N VAL A 10 -0.51 -25.66 15.99
CA VAL A 10 0.48 -25.00 16.86
C VAL A 10 -0.26 -24.00 17.75
N PRO A 11 -0.16 -24.11 19.09
CA PRO A 11 -0.85 -23.22 20.01
C PRO A 11 -0.47 -21.76 19.78
N GLU A 12 -1.48 -20.91 19.69
CA GLU A 12 -1.32 -19.46 19.63
C GLU A 12 -1.52 -18.85 21.02
N PRO A 13 -0.88 -17.71 21.33
CA PRO A 13 -1.06 -17.03 22.60
C PRO A 13 -2.46 -16.41 22.72
N ASP A 14 -3.04 -16.48 23.91
CA ASP A 14 -4.38 -15.92 24.19
C ASP A 14 -4.43 -14.39 24.09
N ASP A 15 -3.30 -13.71 24.30
CA ASP A 15 -3.20 -12.25 24.28
C ASP A 15 -2.11 -11.78 23.29
N THR A 16 -2.53 -11.28 22.14
CA THR A 16 -1.65 -10.69 21.11
C THR A 16 -1.48 -9.18 21.26
N THR A 17 -1.98 -8.56 22.32
CA THR A 17 -1.81 -7.12 22.57
C THR A 17 -0.43 -6.81 23.15
N THR A 18 0.17 -7.77 23.84
CA THR A 18 1.54 -7.67 24.37
C THR A 18 2.59 -7.93 23.30
N GLU A 19 3.81 -7.42 23.51
CA GLU A 19 4.93 -7.67 22.61
C GLU A 19 5.34 -9.15 22.60
N GLU A 20 5.39 -9.78 23.78
CA GLU A 20 5.66 -11.22 23.92
C GLU A 20 4.60 -12.07 23.23
N GLY A 21 3.32 -11.69 23.36
CA GLY A 21 2.22 -12.34 22.67
C GLY A 21 2.34 -12.25 21.15
N ARG A 22 2.69 -11.08 20.60
CA ARG A 22 2.94 -10.94 19.16
C ARG A 22 4.12 -11.79 18.69
N ALA A 23 5.22 -11.81 19.44
CA ALA A 23 6.40 -12.60 19.11
C ALA A 23 6.10 -14.11 19.14
N SER A 24 5.33 -14.56 20.12
CA SER A 24 4.90 -15.96 20.24
C SER A 24 3.95 -16.37 19.10
N ALA A 25 2.97 -15.52 18.75
CA ALA A 25 2.10 -15.74 17.60
C ALA A 25 2.89 -15.81 16.28
N GLU A 26 3.92 -14.97 16.13
CA GLU A 26 4.85 -15.04 15.00
C GLU A 26 5.63 -16.35 14.95
N ALA A 27 6.19 -16.81 16.07
CA ALA A 27 6.88 -18.08 16.11
C ALA A 27 5.95 -19.25 15.76
N ALA A 28 4.72 -19.25 16.28
CA ALA A 28 3.72 -20.28 15.97
C ALA A 28 3.39 -20.33 14.48
N TRP A 29 3.15 -19.16 13.87
CA TRP A 29 2.89 -19.04 12.44
C TRP A 29 4.07 -19.56 11.58
N GLN A 30 5.31 -19.20 11.93
CA GLN A 30 6.51 -19.67 11.22
C GLN A 30 6.65 -21.20 11.28
N ILE A 31 6.36 -21.81 12.43
CA ILE A 31 6.39 -23.27 12.61
C ILE A 31 5.35 -23.94 11.71
N ARG A 32 4.12 -23.41 11.66
CA ARG A 32 3.07 -23.95 10.77
C ARG A 32 3.47 -23.91 9.31
N MET A 33 4.01 -22.77 8.86
CA MET A 33 4.50 -22.61 7.49
C MET A 33 5.62 -23.60 7.16
N HIS A 34 6.61 -23.72 8.05
CA HIS A 34 7.74 -24.63 7.88
C HIS A 34 7.28 -26.09 7.72
N TRP A 35 6.50 -26.60 8.69
CA TRP A 35 6.07 -28.00 8.67
C TRP A 35 5.12 -28.29 7.51
N ARG A 36 4.26 -27.35 7.11
CA ARG A 36 3.42 -27.51 5.93
C ARG A 36 4.26 -27.70 4.68
N SER A 37 5.28 -26.86 4.49
CA SER A 37 6.20 -26.98 3.36
C SER A 37 6.99 -28.29 3.40
N GLU A 38 7.40 -28.77 4.57
CA GLU A 38 8.06 -30.08 4.73
C GLU A 38 7.13 -31.24 4.38
N PHE A 39 5.90 -31.26 4.88
CA PHE A 39 4.92 -32.32 4.54
C PHE A 39 4.66 -32.40 3.05
N MET A 40 4.56 -31.25 2.40
CA MET A 40 4.37 -31.14 0.96
C MET A 40 5.56 -31.71 0.19
N ARG A 41 6.78 -31.29 0.51
CA ARG A 41 8.03 -31.83 -0.07
C ARG A 41 8.21 -33.33 0.16
N ALA A 42 7.75 -33.84 1.31
CA ALA A 42 7.86 -35.25 1.67
C ALA A 42 6.93 -36.19 0.86
N GLY A 43 6.13 -35.64 -0.08
CA GLY A 43 5.30 -36.43 -1.01
C GLY A 43 3.81 -36.15 -0.89
N MET A 44 3.38 -35.17 -0.09
CA MET A 44 1.97 -34.78 -0.07
C MET A 44 1.54 -34.10 -1.38
N TYR A 45 2.45 -33.47 -2.13
CA TYR A 45 2.20 -33.00 -3.49
C TYR A 45 1.56 -34.06 -4.39
N ASP A 46 2.09 -35.28 -4.37
CA ASP A 46 1.62 -36.40 -5.19
C ASP A 46 0.22 -36.88 -4.77
N CYS A 47 -0.18 -36.58 -3.54
CA CYS A 47 -1.45 -37.01 -2.96
C CYS A 47 -2.58 -35.98 -3.12
N ILE A 48 -2.31 -34.72 -3.51
CA ILE A 48 -3.30 -33.64 -3.50
C ILE A 48 -4.53 -33.98 -4.34
N GLN A 49 -4.33 -34.38 -5.60
CA GLN A 49 -5.44 -34.68 -6.50
C GLN A 49 -6.35 -35.78 -5.95
N PHE A 50 -5.74 -36.78 -5.28
CA PHE A 50 -6.48 -37.82 -4.61
C PHE A 50 -7.26 -37.30 -3.39
N LEU A 51 -6.65 -36.42 -2.59
CA LEU A 51 -7.30 -35.81 -1.42
C LEU A 51 -8.49 -34.92 -1.82
N GLU A 52 -8.35 -34.14 -2.90
CA GLU A 52 -9.41 -33.29 -3.45
C GLU A 52 -10.57 -34.11 -4.02
N GLY A 53 -10.26 -35.23 -4.68
CA GLY A 53 -11.27 -36.16 -5.22
C GLY A 53 -11.86 -37.13 -4.19
N CYS A 54 -11.40 -37.10 -2.92
CA CYS A 54 -11.80 -38.08 -1.93
C CYS A 54 -13.24 -37.84 -1.44
N THR A 55 -14.10 -38.85 -1.57
CA THR A 55 -15.51 -38.79 -1.13
C THR A 55 -15.71 -39.24 0.32
N LEU A 56 -14.67 -39.74 0.99
CA LEU A 56 -14.76 -40.18 2.37
C LEU A 56 -14.82 -38.98 3.31
N GLU A 57 -15.96 -38.78 3.96
CA GLU A 57 -16.25 -37.61 4.80
C GLU A 57 -15.18 -37.33 5.87
N ALA A 58 -14.64 -38.37 6.50
CA ALA A 58 -13.60 -38.23 7.52
C ALA A 58 -12.29 -37.65 6.94
N ILE A 59 -11.90 -38.04 5.72
CA ILE A 59 -10.71 -37.51 5.04
C ILE A 59 -10.99 -36.10 4.53
N LYS A 60 -12.15 -35.91 3.90
CA LYS A 60 -12.59 -34.61 3.37
C LYS A 60 -12.58 -33.54 4.46
N LYS A 61 -13.20 -33.80 5.61
CA LYS A 61 -13.20 -32.89 6.76
C LYS A 61 -11.79 -32.49 7.21
N GLN A 62 -10.85 -33.43 7.21
CA GLN A 62 -9.46 -33.15 7.58
C GLN A 62 -8.73 -32.34 6.50
N TYR A 63 -8.98 -32.62 5.23
CA TYR A 63 -8.44 -31.85 4.11
C TYR A 63 -8.98 -30.41 4.07
N ASP A 64 -10.29 -30.24 4.29
CA ASP A 64 -10.94 -28.93 4.36
C ASP A 64 -10.37 -28.11 5.53
N ASN A 65 -10.16 -28.73 6.70
CA ASN A 65 -9.50 -28.05 7.82
C ASN A 65 -8.06 -27.63 7.49
N PHE A 66 -7.30 -28.51 6.82
CA PHE A 66 -5.96 -28.19 6.34
C PHE A 66 -5.98 -26.97 5.41
N CYS A 67 -6.92 -26.94 4.45
CA CYS A 67 -7.08 -25.82 3.51
C CYS A 67 -7.49 -24.53 4.21
N ARG A 68 -8.40 -24.59 5.19
CA ARG A 68 -8.82 -23.41 5.96
C ARG A 68 -7.67 -22.78 6.73
N ILE A 69 -6.84 -23.60 7.40
CA ILE A 69 -5.66 -23.10 8.14
C ILE A 69 -4.64 -22.53 7.15
N LYS A 70 -4.41 -23.21 6.02
CA LYS A 70 -3.54 -22.76 4.93
C LYS A 70 -3.97 -21.38 4.40
N GLU A 71 -5.26 -21.15 4.18
CA GLU A 71 -5.79 -19.86 3.74
C GLU A 71 -5.65 -18.76 4.79
N ALA A 72 -5.86 -19.08 6.07
CA ALA A 72 -5.64 -18.14 7.17
C ALA A 72 -4.16 -17.71 7.25
N ASP A 73 -3.24 -18.67 7.20
CA ASP A 73 -1.80 -18.40 7.18
C ASP A 73 -1.39 -17.57 5.95
N PHE A 74 -2.03 -17.77 4.79
CA PHE A 74 -1.83 -16.93 3.60
C PHE A 74 -2.25 -15.48 3.82
N ALA A 75 -3.45 -15.28 4.35
CA ALA A 75 -3.98 -13.94 4.61
C ALA A 75 -3.07 -13.18 5.59
N GLU A 76 -2.55 -13.89 6.59
CA GLU A 76 -1.58 -13.35 7.52
C GLU A 76 -0.23 -13.03 6.86
N LEU A 77 0.31 -13.91 6.00
CA LEU A 77 1.52 -13.65 5.21
C LEU A 77 1.38 -12.38 4.37
N VAL A 78 0.26 -12.23 3.66
CA VAL A 78 -0.04 -11.04 2.85
C VAL A 78 -0.14 -9.80 3.72
N ASN A 79 -0.81 -9.88 4.88
CA ASN A 79 -0.96 -8.76 5.80
C ASN A 79 0.40 -8.32 6.38
N ARG A 80 1.25 -9.28 6.77
CA ARG A 80 2.62 -9.05 7.23
C ARG A 80 3.47 -8.41 6.13
N GLY A 81 3.37 -8.90 4.89
CA GLY A 81 4.02 -8.30 3.73
C GLY A 81 3.60 -6.85 3.49
N LYS A 82 2.30 -6.54 3.59
CA LYS A 82 1.78 -5.17 3.51
C LYS A 82 2.28 -4.28 4.65
N GLY A 83 2.33 -4.81 5.88
CA GLY A 83 2.84 -4.10 7.05
C GLY A 83 4.32 -3.75 6.94
N ARG A 84 5.16 -4.68 6.48
CA ARG A 84 6.58 -4.44 6.19
C ARG A 84 6.73 -3.34 5.13
N LYS A 85 6.02 -3.43 4.00
CA LYS A 85 6.08 -2.41 2.93
C LYS A 85 5.71 -0.98 3.36
N LYS A 86 4.99 -0.78 4.47
CA LYS A 86 4.49 0.54 4.93
C LYS A 86 5.31 1.17 6.07
N GLY A 87 6.50 0.64 6.36
CA GLY A 87 7.33 1.12 7.46
C GLY A 87 8.81 1.01 7.17
N GLU A 88 9.44 -0.08 7.60
CA GLU A 88 10.91 -0.25 7.60
C GLU A 88 11.54 -0.45 6.20
N TYR A 89 10.71 -0.64 5.16
CA TYR A 89 11.14 -1.06 3.82
C TYR A 89 10.74 -0.05 2.74
N GLU A 90 10.66 1.24 3.10
CA GLU A 90 10.36 2.32 2.14
C GLU A 90 11.59 2.74 1.32
N ASP A 91 12.80 2.43 1.80
CA ASP A 91 14.06 2.77 1.16
C ASP A 91 14.74 1.55 0.50
N PRO A 92 15.09 1.62 -0.80
CA PRO A 92 15.77 0.53 -1.52
C PRO A 92 17.12 0.14 -0.91
N ASP A 93 17.91 1.10 -0.41
CA ASP A 93 19.24 0.82 0.14
C ASP A 93 19.11 0.04 1.45
N CYS A 94 18.15 0.39 2.31
CA CYS A 94 17.81 -0.39 3.50
C CYS A 94 17.47 -1.86 3.14
N CYS A 95 16.57 -2.06 2.18
CA CYS A 95 16.16 -3.40 1.73
C CYS A 95 17.34 -4.22 1.19
N TYR A 96 18.18 -3.59 0.37
CA TYR A 96 19.38 -4.22 -0.18
C TYR A 96 20.34 -4.66 0.93
N ASN A 97 20.61 -3.80 1.91
CA ASN A 97 21.54 -4.11 3.00
C ASN A 97 21.04 -5.27 3.87
N ILE A 98 19.73 -5.33 4.17
CA ILE A 98 19.12 -6.43 4.92
C ILE A 98 19.24 -7.74 4.13
N LEU A 99 18.89 -7.73 2.84
CA LEU A 99 18.99 -8.91 1.98
C LEU A 99 20.43 -9.41 1.88
N LEU A 100 21.38 -8.50 1.63
CA LEU A 100 22.80 -8.81 1.54
C LEU A 100 23.30 -9.44 2.85
N ALA A 101 22.95 -8.86 4.00
CA ALA A 101 23.32 -9.41 5.31
C ALA A 101 22.78 -10.84 5.51
N GLY A 102 21.57 -11.13 5.03
CA GLY A 102 20.94 -12.44 5.13
C GLY A 102 21.56 -13.51 4.22
N VAL A 103 22.04 -13.14 3.02
CA VAL A 103 22.60 -14.10 2.06
C VAL A 103 24.12 -14.23 2.13
N LYS A 104 24.83 -13.25 2.68
CA LYS A 104 26.29 -13.23 2.74
C LYS A 104 26.85 -14.46 3.47
N ASN A 105 27.88 -15.07 2.89
CA ASN A 105 28.51 -16.31 3.34
C ASN A 105 27.56 -17.53 3.35
N THR A 106 26.45 -17.49 2.60
CA THR A 106 25.54 -18.63 2.43
C THR A 106 25.57 -19.14 0.99
N ARG A 107 24.95 -20.30 0.74
CA ARG A 107 24.79 -20.83 -0.62
C ARG A 107 23.87 -19.96 -1.50
N ALA A 108 23.12 -19.04 -0.91
CA ALA A 108 22.23 -18.12 -1.62
C ALA A 108 22.93 -16.87 -2.18
N GLU A 109 24.18 -16.59 -1.77
CA GLU A 109 24.93 -15.40 -2.20
C GLU A 109 25.14 -15.35 -3.72
N GLY A 110 25.50 -16.49 -4.33
CA GLY A 110 25.67 -16.61 -5.79
C GLY A 110 24.37 -16.35 -6.57
N PRO A 111 23.26 -17.05 -6.25
CA PRO A 111 21.96 -16.76 -6.84
C PRO A 111 21.51 -15.30 -6.67
N PHE A 112 21.72 -14.70 -5.49
CA PHE A 112 21.36 -13.30 -5.24
C PHE A 112 22.15 -12.35 -6.15
N LEU A 113 23.46 -12.52 -6.28
CA LEU A 113 24.28 -11.73 -7.20
C LEU A 113 23.82 -11.88 -8.65
N SER A 114 23.52 -13.11 -9.07
CA SER A 114 23.00 -13.38 -10.42
C SER A 114 21.69 -12.65 -10.69
N ILE A 115 20.75 -12.64 -9.74
CA ILE A 115 19.49 -11.89 -9.87
C ILE A 115 19.77 -10.40 -10.15
N LEU A 116 20.63 -9.77 -9.35
CA LEU A 116 20.99 -8.36 -9.53
C LEU A 116 21.63 -8.10 -10.89
N GLN A 117 22.51 -8.99 -11.35
CA GLN A 117 23.14 -8.89 -12.67
C GLN A 117 22.11 -8.96 -13.80
N HIS A 118 21.08 -9.79 -13.70
CA HIS A 118 20.01 -9.84 -14.70
C HIS A 118 19.15 -8.57 -14.69
N LEU A 119 18.88 -7.99 -13.52
CA LEU A 119 18.15 -6.72 -13.43
C LEU A 119 18.90 -5.56 -14.11
N LEU A 120 20.24 -5.59 -14.11
CA LEU A 120 21.07 -4.59 -14.81
C LEU A 120 20.98 -4.70 -16.35
N LEU A 121 20.48 -5.81 -16.89
CA LEU A 121 20.33 -6.01 -18.33
C LEU A 121 18.97 -5.49 -18.88
N VAL A 122 18.08 -5.03 -18.01
CA VAL A 122 16.80 -4.44 -18.42
C VAL A 122 17.05 -3.15 -19.20
N THR A 123 16.34 -2.98 -20.33
CA THR A 123 16.44 -1.83 -21.24
C THR A 123 16.42 -0.47 -20.55
N ASP A 124 17.11 0.52 -21.14
CA ASP A 124 17.14 1.92 -20.70
C ASP A 124 15.89 2.75 -21.03
N ASP A 125 14.99 2.21 -21.84
CA ASP A 125 13.70 2.85 -22.11
C ASP A 125 12.81 2.83 -20.87
N ASN A 126 12.53 4.02 -20.30
CA ASN A 126 11.74 4.17 -19.08
C ASN A 126 10.33 3.55 -19.18
N SER A 127 9.69 3.61 -20.35
CA SER A 127 8.32 3.09 -20.51
C SER A 127 8.30 1.56 -20.42
N VAL A 128 9.20 0.90 -21.15
CA VAL A 128 9.30 -0.56 -21.20
C VAL A 128 9.97 -1.10 -19.93
N ARG A 129 10.94 -0.38 -19.37
CA ARG A 129 11.61 -0.74 -18.11
C ARG A 129 10.62 -0.89 -16.96
N THR A 130 9.63 0.01 -16.85
CA THR A 130 8.59 -0.11 -15.84
C THR A 130 7.81 -1.42 -15.99
N GLU A 131 7.44 -1.81 -17.20
CA GLU A 131 6.73 -3.08 -17.42
C GLU A 131 7.59 -4.31 -17.10
N TYR A 132 8.89 -4.28 -17.43
CA TYR A 132 9.82 -5.35 -17.03
C TYR A 132 9.87 -5.51 -15.51
N PHE A 133 10.06 -4.42 -14.77
CA PHE A 133 10.15 -4.49 -13.31
C PHE A 133 8.81 -4.87 -12.66
N ARG A 134 7.67 -4.48 -13.23
CA ARG A 134 6.34 -4.95 -12.79
C ARG A 134 6.17 -6.46 -13.00
N LEU A 135 6.54 -6.96 -14.17
CA LEU A 135 6.49 -8.40 -14.46
C LEU A 135 7.37 -9.18 -13.47
N ILE A 136 8.60 -8.71 -13.25
CA ILE A 136 9.54 -9.33 -12.31
C ILE A 136 9.01 -9.27 -10.87
N GLU A 137 8.47 -8.12 -10.44
CA GLU A 137 7.83 -7.99 -9.11
C GLU A 137 6.73 -9.03 -8.92
N ASN A 138 5.92 -9.27 -9.95
CA ASN A 138 4.85 -10.26 -9.90
C ASN A 138 5.40 -11.69 -9.81
N CYS A 139 6.39 -12.02 -10.63
CA CYS A 139 7.05 -13.33 -10.57
C CYS A 139 7.65 -13.59 -9.18
N ILE A 140 8.34 -12.60 -8.62
CA ILE A 140 8.88 -12.68 -7.25
C ILE A 140 7.73 -12.85 -6.25
N SER A 141 6.64 -12.09 -6.39
CA SER A 141 5.47 -12.17 -5.51
C SER A 141 4.83 -13.55 -5.56
N GLU A 142 4.69 -14.18 -6.73
CA GLU A 142 4.14 -15.53 -6.87
C GLU A 142 5.05 -16.60 -6.23
N ILE A 143 6.37 -16.43 -6.35
CA ILE A 143 7.35 -17.33 -5.73
C ILE A 143 7.36 -17.21 -4.21
N VAL A 144 7.36 -15.98 -3.67
CA VAL A 144 7.53 -15.72 -2.23
C VAL A 144 6.21 -15.64 -1.45
N LEU A 145 5.09 -15.39 -2.14
CA LEU A 145 3.73 -15.37 -1.59
C LEU A 145 2.85 -16.37 -2.36
N PRO A 146 3.18 -17.67 -2.35
CA PRO A 146 2.41 -18.64 -3.09
C PRO A 146 1.00 -18.75 -2.48
N LYS A 147 -0.05 -18.66 -3.33
CA LYS A 147 -1.46 -18.86 -2.91
C LYS A 147 -1.69 -20.26 -2.31
N THR A 148 -0.80 -21.20 -2.63
CA THR A 148 -0.80 -22.54 -2.03
C THR A 148 -0.30 -22.54 -0.58
N CYS A 149 0.42 -21.51 -0.11
CA CYS A 149 1.14 -21.51 1.18
C CYS A 149 2.08 -22.70 1.36
N VAL A 150 2.67 -23.11 0.26
CA VAL A 150 3.67 -24.16 0.23
C VAL A 150 4.82 -23.65 -0.61
N ASP A 151 6.04 -23.89 -0.15
CA ASP A 151 7.22 -23.57 -0.93
C ASP A 151 7.14 -24.24 -2.31
N PRO A 152 7.58 -23.58 -3.39
CA PRO A 152 7.65 -24.17 -4.72
C PRO A 152 8.28 -25.56 -4.73
N ASP A 153 7.78 -26.47 -5.56
CA ASP A 153 8.46 -27.74 -5.77
C ASP A 153 9.75 -27.55 -6.57
N PHE A 154 10.89 -27.55 -5.87
CA PHE A 154 12.21 -27.38 -6.47
C PHE A 154 12.73 -28.61 -7.23
N ARG A 155 11.98 -29.71 -7.26
CA ARG A 155 12.38 -30.94 -7.97
C ARG A 155 11.92 -30.95 -9.43
N GLY A 156 10.88 -30.19 -9.74
CA GLY A 156 10.20 -30.19 -11.04
C GLY A 156 10.36 -28.88 -11.80
N LYS A 157 9.53 -28.71 -12.85
CA LYS A 157 9.37 -27.43 -13.52
C LYS A 157 8.48 -26.54 -12.66
N PHE A 158 8.89 -25.29 -12.48
CA PHE A 158 8.04 -24.26 -11.91
C PHE A 158 7.27 -23.59 -13.04
N GLU A 159 5.94 -23.64 -12.98
CA GLU A 159 5.05 -23.01 -13.94
C GLU A 159 4.31 -21.87 -13.22
N PHE A 160 4.45 -20.64 -13.75
CA PHE A 160 3.66 -19.51 -13.26
C PHE A 160 2.20 -19.75 -13.63
N THR A 161 1.33 -19.61 -12.64
CA THR A 161 -0.10 -19.88 -12.75
C THR A 161 -0.91 -18.65 -13.14
N GLN A 162 -0.31 -17.46 -13.05
CA GLN A 162 -0.98 -16.21 -13.33
C GLN A 162 -0.81 -15.77 -14.79
N ASP A 163 -1.93 -15.44 -15.44
CA ASP A 163 -1.93 -14.84 -16.78
C ASP A 163 -1.32 -13.43 -16.71
N VAL A 164 -0.26 -13.21 -17.49
CA VAL A 164 0.47 -11.95 -17.54
C VAL A 164 -0.41 -10.81 -18.05
N ILE A 165 -1.32 -11.08 -18.99
CA ILE A 165 -2.18 -10.06 -19.60
C ILE A 165 -3.23 -9.58 -18.59
N HIS A 166 -3.96 -10.51 -17.98
CA HIS A 166 -4.98 -10.17 -16.98
C HIS A 166 -4.37 -9.47 -15.75
N PHE A 167 -3.10 -9.73 -15.44
CA PHE A 167 -2.39 -9.04 -14.37
C PHE A 167 -2.08 -7.59 -14.70
N LEU A 168 -1.55 -7.31 -15.90
CA LEU A 168 -1.22 -5.94 -16.31
C LEU A 168 -2.49 -5.07 -16.32
N ASP A 169 -3.59 -5.60 -16.84
CA ASP A 169 -4.90 -4.93 -16.84
C ASP A 169 -5.40 -4.63 -15.41
N ALA A 170 -5.39 -5.63 -14.53
CA ALA A 170 -5.81 -5.45 -13.13
C ALA A 170 -4.92 -4.48 -12.33
N LEU A 171 -3.65 -4.34 -12.71
CA LEU A 171 -2.75 -3.39 -12.09
C LEU A 171 -3.01 -1.96 -12.55
N GLU A 172 -3.27 -1.76 -13.83
CA GLU A 172 -3.61 -0.45 -14.39
C GLU A 172 -4.88 0.08 -13.72
N ASP A 173 -5.93 -0.76 -13.63
CA ASP A 173 -7.16 -0.46 -12.90
C ASP A 173 -6.89 -0.10 -11.42
N GLY A 174 -6.03 -0.88 -10.74
CA GLY A 174 -5.67 -0.63 -9.35
C GLY A 174 -4.81 0.63 -9.13
N GLN A 175 -3.99 1.03 -10.12
CA GLN A 175 -3.24 2.29 -10.09
C GLN A 175 -4.17 3.48 -10.27
N GLU A 176 -5.11 3.40 -11.21
CA GLU A 176 -6.15 4.42 -11.40
C GLU A 176 -7.00 4.59 -10.14
N GLU A 177 -7.46 3.50 -9.53
CA GLU A 177 -8.25 3.53 -8.30
C GLU A 177 -7.49 4.16 -7.14
N ARG A 178 -6.21 3.80 -6.93
CA ARG A 178 -5.36 4.41 -5.90
C ARG A 178 -5.15 5.90 -6.14
N GLN A 179 -4.94 6.29 -7.40
CA GLN A 179 -4.76 7.70 -7.74
C GLN A 179 -6.04 8.50 -7.53
N ALA A 180 -7.20 7.92 -7.89
CA ALA A 180 -8.50 8.49 -7.62
C ALA A 180 -8.75 8.65 -6.11
N ASN A 181 -8.48 7.62 -5.31
CA ASN A 181 -8.63 7.67 -3.85
C ASN A 181 -7.73 8.73 -3.21
N LYS A 182 -6.47 8.86 -3.65
CA LYS A 182 -5.56 9.91 -3.17
C LYS A 182 -6.05 11.32 -3.54
N ARG A 183 -6.63 11.51 -4.73
CA ARG A 183 -7.26 12.78 -5.14
C ARG A 183 -8.49 13.10 -4.27
N VAL A 184 -9.30 12.10 -3.95
CA VAL A 184 -10.47 12.26 -3.07
C VAL A 184 -10.03 12.62 -1.65
N GLU A 185 -9.00 11.96 -1.12
CA GLU A 185 -8.48 12.22 0.23
C GLU A 185 -7.92 13.64 0.34
N THR A 186 -7.08 14.06 -0.60
CA THR A 186 -6.54 15.42 -0.67
C THR A 186 -7.64 16.47 -0.85
N ALA A 187 -8.62 16.23 -1.71
CA ALA A 187 -9.78 17.13 -1.87
C ALA A 187 -10.63 17.21 -0.59
N THR A 188 -10.79 16.10 0.12
CA THR A 188 -11.53 16.03 1.39
C THR A 188 -10.80 16.80 2.48
N GLN A 189 -9.49 16.64 2.58
CA GLN A 189 -8.66 17.41 3.51
C GLN A 189 -8.76 18.91 3.23
N ALA A 190 -8.58 19.33 1.97
CA ALA A 190 -8.72 20.72 1.56
C ALA A 190 -10.13 21.28 1.88
N LYS A 191 -11.19 20.49 1.65
CA LYS A 191 -12.56 20.86 2.01
C LYS A 191 -12.70 21.06 3.53
N ASN A 192 -12.16 20.16 4.34
CA ASN A 192 -12.23 20.23 5.79
C ASN A 192 -11.47 21.44 6.35
N GLU A 193 -10.29 21.74 5.80
CA GLU A 193 -9.52 22.93 6.14
C GLU A 193 -10.26 24.22 5.77
N ALA A 194 -10.90 24.26 4.59
CA ALA A 194 -11.72 25.40 4.17
C ALA A 194 -12.94 25.60 5.08
N LEU A 195 -13.63 24.51 5.47
CA LEU A 195 -14.74 24.57 6.41
C LEU A 195 -14.31 25.03 7.80
N ALA A 196 -13.14 24.59 8.27
CA ALA A 196 -12.58 25.05 9.54
C ALA A 196 -12.26 26.55 9.51
N LYS A 197 -11.64 27.04 8.43
CA LYS A 197 -11.38 28.49 8.22
C LYS A 197 -12.69 29.27 8.17
N LEU A 198 -13.69 28.79 7.42
CA LEU A 198 -15.01 29.41 7.33
C LEU A 198 -15.69 29.52 8.70
N SER A 199 -15.65 28.45 9.52
CA SER A 199 -16.17 28.47 10.89
C SER A 199 -15.47 29.52 11.76
N GLN A 200 -14.15 29.66 11.64
CA GLN A 200 -13.39 30.71 12.33
C GLN A 200 -13.82 32.12 11.91
N TYR A 201 -14.05 32.35 10.60
CA TYR A 201 -14.54 33.64 10.10
C TYR A 201 -15.95 33.95 10.60
N TYR A 202 -16.88 32.98 10.59
CA TYR A 202 -18.23 33.17 11.12
C TYR A 202 -18.22 33.57 12.59
N LYS A 203 -17.42 32.87 13.42
CA LYS A 203 -17.28 33.21 14.83
C LYS A 203 -16.75 34.63 15.03
N ARG A 204 -15.77 35.06 14.23
CA ARG A 204 -15.27 36.44 14.30
C ARG A 204 -16.27 37.48 13.83
N MET A 205 -17.07 37.16 12.83
CA MET A 205 -18.14 38.05 12.39
C MET A 205 -19.19 38.28 13.49
N GLU A 206 -19.54 37.24 14.24
CA GLU A 206 -20.44 37.35 15.40
C GLU A 206 -19.83 38.21 16.52
N GLU A 207 -18.54 38.06 16.82
CA GLU A 207 -17.83 38.90 17.79
C GLU A 207 -17.85 40.38 17.37
N PHE A 208 -17.58 40.70 16.09
CA PHE A 208 -17.69 42.07 15.57
C PHE A 208 -19.12 42.62 15.61
N ALA A 209 -20.12 41.78 15.34
CA ALA A 209 -21.53 42.19 15.42
C ALA A 209 -21.92 42.57 16.86
N ASN A 210 -21.47 41.78 17.84
CA ASN A 210 -21.64 42.05 19.27
C ASN A 210 -20.91 43.33 19.71
N GLU A 211 -19.66 43.52 19.28
CA GLU A 211 -18.89 44.75 19.54
C GLU A 211 -19.64 45.98 18.98
N ALA A 212 -20.13 45.90 17.75
CA ALA A 212 -20.89 47.00 17.12
C ALA A 212 -22.18 47.32 17.89
N GLU A 213 -22.88 46.32 18.42
CA GLU A 213 -24.07 46.54 19.25
C GLU A 213 -23.72 47.23 20.58
N GLN A 214 -22.63 46.80 21.23
CA GLN A 214 -22.16 47.40 22.49
C GLN A 214 -21.67 48.84 22.28
N LEU A 215 -20.95 49.12 21.19
CA LEU A 215 -20.56 50.48 20.80
C LEU A 215 -21.79 51.37 20.57
N ARG A 216 -22.84 50.86 19.90
CA ARG A 216 -24.11 51.59 19.72
C ARG A 216 -24.81 51.88 21.05
N LYS A 217 -24.69 51.01 22.06
CA LYS A 217 -25.21 51.24 23.42
C LYS A 217 -24.40 52.33 24.14
N HIS A 218 -23.07 52.29 24.05
CA HIS A 218 -22.18 53.31 24.60
C HIS A 218 -22.44 54.71 24.01
N ILE A 219 -22.69 54.79 22.70
CA ILE A 219 -23.04 56.07 22.03
C ILE A 219 -24.37 56.65 22.56
N LYS A 220 -25.31 55.79 22.99
CA LYS A 220 -26.60 56.21 23.54
C LYS A 220 -26.53 56.59 25.02
N ASP A 221 -25.64 55.95 25.79
CA ASP A 221 -25.41 56.25 27.21
C ASP A 221 -23.91 56.25 27.53
N PRO A 222 -23.29 57.44 27.75
CA PRO A 222 -21.86 57.59 27.99
C PRO A 222 -21.34 56.93 29.27
N ASN A 223 -22.22 56.50 30.19
CA ASN A 223 -21.82 55.83 31.43
C ASN A 223 -21.52 54.34 31.25
N VAL A 224 -21.84 53.73 30.10
CA VAL A 224 -21.51 52.33 29.81
C VAL A 224 -20.02 52.22 29.45
N PRO A 225 -19.24 51.24 29.92
CA PRO A 225 -17.84 51.08 29.51
C PRO A 225 -17.68 50.75 28.02
N LEU A 226 -16.59 51.22 27.40
CA LEU A 226 -16.22 50.85 26.02
C LEU A 226 -15.92 49.35 25.93
N PRO A 227 -16.45 48.65 24.91
CA PRO A 227 -16.14 47.24 24.71
C PRO A 227 -14.67 47.03 24.27
N PRO A 228 -14.07 45.87 24.60
CA PRO A 228 -12.71 45.55 24.17
C PRO A 228 -12.63 45.34 22.64
N PRO A 229 -11.53 45.76 21.98
CA PRO A 229 -11.40 45.63 20.53
C PRO A 229 -11.33 44.17 20.07
N THR A 230 -12.14 43.79 19.09
CA THR A 230 -12.06 42.46 18.48
C THR A 230 -10.86 42.39 17.53
N SER A 231 -10.01 41.36 17.71
CA SER A 231 -8.80 41.15 16.89
C SER A 231 -9.14 40.69 15.46
N ARG A 232 -8.41 41.21 14.46
CA ARG A 232 -8.64 40.91 13.04
C ARG A 232 -7.98 39.59 12.63
N LEU A 233 -8.69 38.80 11.81
CA LEU A 233 -8.10 37.66 11.13
C LEU A 233 -7.36 38.10 9.85
N SER A 234 -6.34 37.34 9.46
CA SER A 234 -5.67 37.49 8.17
C SER A 234 -6.67 37.24 7.02
N PRO A 235 -6.57 37.98 5.90
CA PRO A 235 -7.39 37.71 4.72
C PRO A 235 -7.16 36.29 4.20
N PRO A 236 -8.18 35.65 3.60
CA PRO A 236 -7.98 34.38 2.90
C PRO A 236 -6.92 34.55 1.82
N GLU A 237 -5.96 33.61 1.73
CA GLU A 237 -5.04 33.59 0.60
C GLU A 237 -5.85 33.45 -0.69
N THR A 238 -5.71 34.45 -1.57
CA THR A 238 -6.39 34.42 -2.87
C THR A 238 -5.62 33.42 -3.73
N TYR A 239 -6.25 32.31 -4.10
CA TYR A 239 -5.73 31.41 -5.13
C TYR A 239 -5.74 32.16 -6.47
N ILE A 240 -4.67 32.94 -6.72
CA ILE A 240 -4.36 33.39 -8.07
C ILE A 240 -3.74 32.17 -8.74
N ASP A 241 -4.55 31.49 -9.55
CA ASP A 241 -4.09 30.51 -10.52
C ASP A 241 -3.15 31.23 -11.49
N THR A 242 -1.86 31.24 -11.16
CA THR A 242 -0.79 31.69 -12.05
C THR A 242 -0.48 30.54 -13.02
N THR A 243 -1.44 30.20 -13.87
CA THR A 243 -1.10 29.59 -15.14
C THR A 243 -0.41 30.66 -15.98
N ASP A 244 0.91 30.60 -15.95
CA ASP A 244 1.88 31.40 -16.69
C ASP A 244 1.72 31.14 -18.21
N LYS A 245 0.57 31.51 -18.80
CA LYS A 245 0.41 31.60 -20.25
C LYS A 245 0.82 33.00 -20.67
N LYS A 246 2.13 33.17 -20.81
CA LYS A 246 2.75 34.28 -21.55
C LYS A 246 2.05 34.41 -22.91
N ILE A 247 1.21 35.42 -23.07
CA ILE A 247 0.61 35.80 -24.34
C ILE A 247 1.80 36.14 -25.28
N PRO A 248 1.94 35.48 -26.45
CA PRO A 248 3.00 35.84 -27.39
C PRO A 248 2.76 37.26 -27.93
N PRO A 249 3.81 38.07 -28.12
CA PRO A 249 3.67 39.38 -28.72
C PRO A 249 3.20 39.23 -30.18
N VAL A 250 2.16 39.96 -30.55
CA VAL A 250 1.76 40.16 -31.95
C VAL A 250 2.97 40.70 -32.71
N THR A 251 3.51 39.90 -33.62
CA THR A 251 4.60 40.28 -34.52
C THR A 251 4.19 39.95 -35.94
N GLY A 252 4.28 40.95 -36.83
CA GLY A 252 4.33 40.77 -38.28
C GLY A 252 2.99 40.88 -39.03
N GLY A 253 2.55 42.12 -39.29
CA GLY A 253 1.72 42.37 -40.48
C GLY A 253 2.57 42.25 -41.76
N PRO A 254 2.01 41.79 -42.90
CA PRO A 254 2.75 41.62 -44.14
C PRO A 254 3.18 42.98 -44.74
N PRO A 255 4.35 43.04 -45.41
CA PRO A 255 4.88 44.29 -45.95
C PRO A 255 4.04 44.82 -47.13
N PRO A 256 4.00 46.14 -47.34
CA PRO A 256 3.20 46.75 -48.40
C PRO A 256 3.80 46.48 -49.79
N PRO A 257 2.95 46.40 -50.83
CA PRO A 257 3.40 46.16 -52.20
C PRO A 257 4.11 47.39 -52.79
N PRO A 258 5.02 47.19 -53.77
CA PRO A 258 5.73 48.30 -54.42
C PRO A 258 4.78 49.14 -55.28
N LEU A 259 4.91 50.46 -55.17
CA LEU A 259 4.21 51.43 -56.03
C LEU A 259 4.94 51.56 -57.39
N PRO A 260 4.21 51.89 -58.47
CA PRO A 260 4.67 51.87 -59.86
C PRO A 260 5.75 52.89 -60.21
#